data_AF-A0AAU9VA24-F1
#
_entry.id   AF-A0AAU9VA24-F1
#
_cell.length_a   1.000
_cell.length_b   1.000
_cell.length_c   1.000
_cell.angle_alpha   90.00
_cell.angle_beta   90.00
_cell.angle_gamma   90.00
#
_symmetry.space_group_name_H-M   'P 1'
#
loop_
_entity.id
_entity.type
_entity.pdbx_description
1 polymer ?
#
loop_
_entity_poly.entity_id
_entity_poly.type
_entity_poly.pdbx_seq_one_letter_code
_entity_poly.pdbx_strand_id
1 'polypeptide(L)'
;MSCNKLNTFVRNRVSEILDITSSRNWRHVPTHENPADLISRGVEPSAMKSLDLWWSGPKFLQQDITTWPNSFKDLETLPEIKSNISLIANDFTYNLDSKLIKFERFSRFSRLHRCVCYVLRFIKLCKTRSVLPFSFSPEELEHSLNIIIIQSQKESFSEYNLLLNDKG
;
A
#
# COMPACT_ATOMS: atom_id res chain seq x y z
N MET A 1 0.54 -7.29 -17.75
CA MET A 1 0.34 -7.43 -16.28
C MET A 1 -1.15 -7.35 -15.97
N SER A 2 -1.69 -8.20 -15.10
CA SER A 2 -3.10 -8.07 -14.68
C SER A 2 -3.25 -6.88 -13.72
N CYS A 3 -4.00 -5.85 -14.15
CA CYS A 3 -4.27 -4.61 -13.41
C CYS A 3 -4.99 -4.85 -12.07
N ASN A 4 -5.49 -6.06 -11.84
CA ASN A 4 -6.15 -6.47 -10.60
C ASN A 4 -5.24 -6.42 -9.38
N LYS A 5 -3.92 -6.46 -9.57
CA LYS A 5 -2.93 -6.38 -8.48
C LYS A 5 -2.64 -4.95 -7.98
N LEU A 6 -3.10 -3.89 -8.66
CA LEU A 6 -2.83 -2.50 -8.26
C LEU A 6 -3.88 -1.96 -7.28
N ASN A 7 -3.57 -0.95 -6.47
CA ASN A 7 -4.60 -0.28 -5.65
C ASN A 7 -5.70 0.34 -6.53
N THR A 8 -6.88 0.65 -5.96
CA THR A 8 -8.05 1.06 -6.77
C THR A 8 -7.81 2.34 -7.58
N PHE A 9 -7.17 3.34 -6.99
CA PHE A 9 -6.86 4.59 -7.68
C PHE A 9 -5.92 4.36 -8.88
N VAL A 10 -4.83 3.62 -8.66
CA VAL A 10 -3.83 3.34 -9.69
C VAL A 10 -4.40 2.41 -10.76
N ARG A 11 -5.18 1.39 -10.38
CA ARG A 11 -5.87 0.51 -11.34
C ARG A 11 -6.75 1.32 -12.28
N ASN A 12 -7.60 2.19 -11.74
CA ASN A 12 -8.56 2.95 -12.54
C ASN A 12 -7.83 3.84 -13.56
N ARG A 13 -6.77 4.55 -13.13
CA ARG A 13 -5.96 5.38 -14.02
C ARG A 13 -5.21 4.55 -15.07
N VAL A 14 -4.62 3.42 -14.69
CA VAL A 14 -3.94 2.53 -15.64
C VAL A 14 -4.94 1.97 -16.66
N SER A 15 -6.15 1.61 -16.23
CA SER A 15 -7.22 1.17 -17.15
C SER A 15 -7.56 2.27 -18.14
N GLU A 16 -7.84 3.47 -17.66
CA GLU A 16 -8.18 4.62 -18.50
C GLU A 16 -7.10 4.90 -19.55
N ILE A 17 -5.81 4.90 -19.15
CA ILE A 17 -4.69 5.10 -20.07
C ILE A 17 -4.59 3.97 -21.10
N LEU A 18 -4.80 2.71 -20.69
CA LEU A 18 -4.77 1.54 -21.58
C LEU A 18 -5.98 1.47 -22.52
N ASP A 19 -7.11 2.08 -22.16
CA ASP A 19 -8.30 2.17 -23.01
C ASP A 19 -8.05 3.13 -24.19
N ILE A 20 -7.22 4.16 -24.00
CA ILE A 20 -6.92 5.16 -25.03
C ILE A 20 -5.56 4.99 -25.70
N THR A 21 -4.67 4.15 -25.18
CA THR A 21 -3.33 3.94 -25.75
C THR A 21 -2.86 2.49 -25.70
N SER A 22 -2.01 2.12 -26.66
CA SER A 22 -1.38 0.79 -26.69
C SER A 22 -0.05 0.81 -25.95
N SER A 23 0.06 -0.01 -24.90
CA SER A 23 1.30 -0.17 -24.12
C SER A 23 2.49 -0.69 -24.94
N ARG A 24 2.23 -1.34 -26.08
CA ARG A 24 3.29 -1.81 -27.00
C ARG A 24 4.08 -0.66 -27.61
N ASN A 25 3.51 0.53 -27.64
CA ASN A 25 4.13 1.72 -28.23
C ASN A 25 4.83 2.59 -27.18
N TRP A 26 4.74 2.24 -25.89
CA TRP A 26 5.34 3.04 -24.83
C TRP A 26 6.83 2.73 -24.72
N ARG A 27 7.65 3.78 -24.62
CA ARG A 27 9.09 3.68 -24.38
C ARG A 27 9.48 4.67 -23.30
N HIS A 28 10.46 4.26 -22.49
CA HIS A 28 11.04 5.14 -21.48
C HIS A 28 12.00 6.12 -22.14
N VAL A 29 11.81 7.41 -21.87
CA VAL A 29 12.78 8.46 -22.19
C VAL A 29 13.70 8.65 -20.98
N PRO A 30 15.03 8.56 -21.12
CA PRO A 30 15.96 8.83 -20.03
C PRO A 30 15.68 10.17 -19.35
N THR A 31 15.82 10.24 -18.02
CA THR A 31 15.48 11.44 -17.23
C THR A 31 16.14 12.72 -17.74
N HIS A 32 17.40 12.64 -18.16
CA HIS A 32 18.16 13.80 -18.66
C HIS A 32 17.78 14.20 -20.10
N GLU A 33 17.02 13.36 -20.80
CA GLU A 33 16.51 13.62 -22.15
C GLU A 33 15.00 13.89 -22.13
N ASN A 34 14.32 13.91 -20.99
CA ASN A 34 12.89 14.20 -20.93
C ASN A 34 12.61 15.71 -20.96
N PRO A 35 12.08 16.30 -22.04
CA PRO A 35 11.78 17.73 -22.08
C PRO A 35 10.73 18.16 -21.04
N ALA A 36 9.83 17.27 -20.60
CA ALA A 36 8.83 17.59 -19.60
C ALA A 36 9.43 17.81 -18.19
N ASP A 37 10.62 17.27 -17.92
CA ASP A 37 11.34 17.51 -16.65
C ASP A 37 11.74 18.98 -16.53
N LEU A 38 12.06 19.66 -17.64
CA LEU A 38 12.48 21.07 -17.63
C LEU A 38 11.37 21.97 -17.09
N ILE A 39 10.14 21.80 -17.60
CA ILE A 39 9.02 22.62 -17.13
C ILE A 39 8.56 22.21 -15.73
N SER A 40 8.49 20.91 -15.44
CA SER A 40 8.00 20.44 -14.13
C SER A 40 8.93 20.80 -12.97
N ARG A 41 10.25 20.95 -13.21
CA ARG A 41 11.23 21.41 -12.21
C ARG A 41 11.29 22.95 -12.09
N GLY A 42 10.73 23.65 -13.07
CA GLY A 42 10.80 25.11 -13.17
C GLY A 42 12.06 25.56 -13.91
N VAL A 43 11.85 26.21 -15.04
CA VAL A 43 12.89 26.91 -15.81
C VAL A 43 12.51 28.38 -15.91
N GLU A 44 13.50 29.26 -15.82
CA GLU A 44 13.31 30.68 -16.02
C GLU A 44 12.79 30.97 -17.45
N PRO A 45 11.75 31.80 -17.63
CA PRO A 45 11.19 32.09 -18.94
C PRO A 45 12.20 32.62 -19.96
N SER A 46 13.23 33.33 -19.50
CA SER A 46 14.31 33.86 -20.35
C SER A 46 15.18 32.73 -20.94
N ALA A 47 15.50 31.72 -20.14
CA ALA A 47 16.30 30.55 -20.52
C ALA A 47 15.53 29.59 -21.44
N MET A 48 14.19 29.66 -21.47
CA MET A 48 13.34 28.81 -22.29
C MET A 48 13.67 28.87 -23.78
N LYS A 49 14.06 30.06 -24.28
CA LYS A 49 14.41 30.27 -25.69
C LYS A 49 15.67 29.49 -26.11
N SER A 50 16.55 29.18 -25.16
CA SER A 50 17.80 28.46 -25.40
C SER A 50 17.71 26.95 -25.19
N LEU A 51 16.56 26.43 -24.75
CA LEU A 51 16.40 25.00 -24.46
C LEU A 51 16.10 24.18 -25.72
N ASP A 52 17.17 23.77 -26.42
CA ASP A 52 17.06 22.92 -27.60
C ASP A 52 16.30 21.61 -27.31
N LEU A 53 16.50 21.00 -26.13
CA LEU A 53 15.78 19.80 -25.73
C LEU A 53 14.26 19.99 -25.70
N TRP A 54 13.76 21.19 -25.37
CA TRP A 54 12.32 21.48 -25.35
C TRP A 54 11.76 21.66 -26.76
N TRP A 55 12.45 22.42 -27.61
CA TRP A 55 11.96 22.79 -28.93
C TRP A 55 12.18 21.70 -29.98
N SER A 56 13.33 21.03 -29.93
CA SER A 56 13.77 20.03 -30.91
C SER A 56 13.59 18.59 -30.42
N GLY A 57 13.34 18.41 -29.12
CA GLY A 57 13.24 17.10 -28.48
C GLY A 57 14.59 16.39 -28.30
N PRO A 58 14.58 15.16 -27.77
CA PRO A 58 15.75 14.32 -27.69
C PRO A 58 16.34 14.01 -29.08
N LYS A 59 17.68 14.03 -29.19
CA LYS A 59 18.36 13.75 -30.45
C LYS A 59 18.07 12.36 -31.00
N PHE A 60 17.90 11.36 -30.12
CA PHE A 60 17.64 9.99 -30.55
C PHE A 60 16.30 9.84 -31.29
N LEU A 61 15.30 10.70 -31.04
CA LEU A 61 14.02 10.64 -31.76
C LEU A 61 14.16 11.02 -33.24
N GLN A 62 15.23 11.73 -33.60
CA GLN A 62 15.55 12.09 -34.99
C GLN A 62 16.35 11.00 -35.70
N GLN A 63 16.77 9.96 -34.98
CA GLN A 63 17.53 8.84 -35.49
C GLN A 63 16.61 7.61 -35.72
N ASP A 64 17.17 6.60 -36.36
CA ASP A 64 16.47 5.34 -36.59
C ASP A 64 16.02 4.69 -35.27
N ILE A 65 14.85 4.05 -35.27
CA ILE A 65 14.27 3.41 -34.08
C ILE A 65 15.19 2.37 -33.42
N THR A 66 16.13 1.81 -34.18
CA THR A 66 17.14 0.86 -33.67
C THR A 66 18.17 1.51 -32.74
N THR A 67 18.37 2.84 -32.82
CA THR A 67 19.31 3.57 -31.95
C THR A 67 18.64 4.12 -30.69
N TRP A 68 17.33 3.94 -30.54
CA TRP A 68 16.58 4.46 -29.40
C TRP A 68 16.95 3.74 -28.10
N PRO A 69 16.95 4.44 -26.96
CA PRO A 69 17.29 3.84 -25.68
C PRO A 69 16.29 2.76 -25.27
N ASN A 70 16.77 1.54 -25.04
CA ASN A 70 16.00 0.43 -24.49
C ASN A 70 16.20 0.35 -22.97
N SER A 71 15.70 1.33 -22.24
CA SER A 71 15.71 1.35 -20.78
C SER A 71 14.37 0.88 -20.22
N PHE A 72 13.99 -0.37 -20.48
CA PHE A 72 12.99 -1.04 -19.64
C PHE A 72 13.74 -1.63 -18.45
N LYS A 73 13.62 -0.99 -17.27
CA LYS A 73 13.94 -1.67 -16.01
C LYS A 73 12.71 -2.46 -15.59
N ASP A 74 12.87 -3.76 -15.38
CA ASP A 74 11.86 -4.54 -14.69
C ASP A 74 11.73 -4.01 -13.26
N LEU A 75 10.64 -3.30 -12.99
CA LEU A 75 10.29 -2.86 -11.66
C LEU A 75 9.72 -4.08 -10.91
N GLU A 76 10.60 -4.85 -10.27
CA GLU A 76 10.23 -6.07 -9.53
C GLU A 76 9.26 -5.78 -8.36
N THR A 77 9.23 -4.56 -7.83
CA THR A 77 8.32 -4.17 -6.75
C THR A 77 7.84 -2.72 -6.91
N LEU A 78 6.59 -2.53 -7.29
CA LEU A 78 5.89 -1.25 -7.22
C LEU A 78 5.18 -1.11 -5.87
N PRO A 79 5.36 -0.01 -5.12
CA PRO A 79 4.66 0.21 -3.85
C PRO A 79 3.13 0.27 -3.99
N GLU A 80 2.62 0.50 -5.20
CA GLU A 80 1.20 0.56 -5.54
C GLU A 80 0.56 -0.81 -5.78
N ILE A 81 1.35 -1.89 -5.80
CA ILE A 81 0.83 -3.25 -5.77
C ILE A 81 0.07 -3.40 -4.44
N LYS A 82 -1.19 -3.81 -4.53
CA LYS A 82 -1.97 -4.24 -3.37
C LYS A 82 -1.11 -5.27 -2.64
N SER A 83 -0.66 -4.91 -1.44
CA SER A 83 -0.27 -5.91 -0.47
C SER A 83 -1.46 -6.86 -0.37
N ASN A 84 -1.29 -8.11 -0.80
CA ASN A 84 -2.22 -9.17 -0.48
C ASN A 84 -2.13 -9.39 1.03
N ILE A 85 -2.69 -8.47 1.80
CA ILE A 85 -3.09 -8.74 3.16
C ILE A 85 -4.30 -9.66 2.95
N SER A 86 -4.02 -10.96 2.82
CA SER A 86 -5.03 -11.94 3.16
C SER A 86 -5.33 -11.69 4.63
N LEU A 87 -6.33 -10.86 4.90
CA LEU A 87 -7.09 -10.99 6.12
C LEU A 87 -7.70 -12.37 6.01
N ILE A 88 -6.97 -13.38 6.50
CA ILE A 88 -7.51 -14.71 6.70
C ILE A 88 -8.67 -14.47 7.65
N ALA A 89 -9.87 -14.41 7.09
CA ALA A 89 -11.11 -14.38 7.83
C ALA A 89 -11.35 -15.80 8.35
N ASN A 90 -10.42 -16.30 9.16
CA ASN A 90 -10.73 -17.42 10.01
C ASN A 90 -11.63 -16.84 11.10
N ASP A 91 -12.86 -17.33 11.11
CA ASP A 91 -13.82 -17.17 12.19
C ASP A 91 -13.07 -17.07 13.53
N PHE A 92 -13.25 -15.96 14.24
CA PHE A 92 -12.72 -15.73 15.59
C PHE A 92 -11.21 -16.02 15.81
N THR A 93 -10.33 -15.85 14.84
CA THR A 93 -8.88 -16.10 15.09
C THR A 93 -8.14 -14.89 15.67
N TYR A 94 -7.57 -15.16 16.84
CA TYR A 94 -6.84 -14.34 17.82
C TYR A 94 -5.50 -13.74 17.35
N ASN A 95 -5.40 -13.27 16.11
CA ASN A 95 -4.21 -12.59 15.61
C ASN A 95 -4.56 -11.19 15.13
N LEU A 96 -4.57 -10.24 16.08
CA LEU A 96 -4.25 -8.88 15.72
C LEU A 96 -2.78 -8.90 15.30
N ASP A 97 -2.47 -8.63 14.04
CA ASP A 97 -1.08 -8.45 13.63
C ASP A 97 -0.46 -7.39 14.56
N SER A 98 0.65 -7.71 15.24
CA SER A 98 1.35 -6.79 16.14
C SER A 98 1.72 -5.47 15.44
N LYS A 99 1.74 -5.47 14.11
CA LYS A 99 1.93 -4.28 13.28
C LYS A 99 0.74 -3.31 13.28
N LEU A 100 -0.48 -3.77 13.57
CA LEU A 100 -1.71 -2.95 13.52
C LEU A 100 -1.82 -2.00 14.73
N ILE A 101 -1.49 -2.46 15.94
CA ILE A 101 -1.58 -1.67 17.17
C ILE A 101 -0.31 -1.85 18.00
N LYS A 102 0.54 -0.83 17.99
CA LYS A 102 1.75 -0.75 18.81
C LYS A 102 1.41 -0.37 20.25
N PHE A 103 1.60 -1.29 21.20
CA PHE A 103 1.21 -1.11 22.60
C PHE A 103 1.99 0.03 23.27
N GLU A 104 3.23 0.28 22.83
CA GLU A 104 4.14 1.28 23.39
C GLU A 104 3.64 2.72 23.16
N ARG A 105 2.70 2.93 22.23
CA ARG A 105 2.08 4.23 21.97
C ARG A 105 1.05 4.64 23.03
N PHE A 106 0.70 3.73 23.95
CA PHE A 106 -0.34 3.96 24.94
C PHE A 106 0.25 4.04 26.35
N SER A 107 0.14 5.22 26.97
CA SER A 107 0.57 5.43 28.36
C SER A 107 -0.42 4.93 29.41
N ARG A 108 -1.62 4.49 29.00
CA ARG A 108 -2.68 3.98 29.88
C ARG A 108 -3.32 2.74 29.29
N PHE A 109 -3.37 1.67 30.08
CA PHE A 109 -3.99 0.41 29.69
C PHE A 109 -5.45 0.59 29.24
N SER A 110 -6.24 1.39 29.96
CA SER A 110 -7.64 1.65 29.59
C SER A 110 -7.81 2.32 28.22
N ARG A 111 -6.81 3.09 27.76
CA ARG A 111 -6.82 3.68 26.40
C ARG A 111 -6.50 2.63 25.35
N LEU A 112 -5.51 1.77 25.61
CA LEU A 112 -5.19 0.63 24.74
C LEU A 112 -6.40 -0.30 24.60
N HIS A 113 -6.99 -0.71 25.73
CA HIS A 113 -8.15 -1.59 25.78
C HIS A 113 -9.33 -1.07 24.97
N ARG A 114 -9.70 0.20 25.17
CA ARG A 114 -10.76 0.84 24.38
C ARG A 114 -10.41 0.94 22.90
N CYS A 115 -9.15 1.25 22.55
CA CYS A 115 -8.72 1.32 21.16
C CYS A 115 -8.87 -0.02 20.45
N VAL A 116 -8.38 -1.10 21.06
CA VAL A 116 -8.54 -2.47 20.55
C VAL A 116 -10.03 -2.82 20.42
N CYS A 117 -10.85 -2.49 21.42
CA CYS A 117 -12.29 -2.70 21.38
C CYS A 117 -12.95 -1.97 20.20
N TYR A 118 -12.60 -0.70 19.95
CA TYR A 118 -13.11 0.05 18.78
C TYR A 118 -12.68 -0.56 17.45
N VAL A 119 -11.44 -1.01 17.32
CA VAL A 119 -10.93 -1.65 16.10
C VAL A 119 -11.69 -2.93 15.81
N LEU A 120 -11.86 -3.80 16.81
CA LEU A 120 -12.63 -5.04 16.68
C LEU A 120 -14.10 -4.75 16.33
N ARG A 121 -14.69 -3.74 16.97
CA ARG A 121 -16.05 -3.29 16.66
C ARG A 121 -16.18 -2.81 15.22
N PHE A 122 -15.23 -2.02 14.74
CA PHE A 122 -15.19 -1.56 13.35
C PHE A 122 -15.11 -2.73 12.38
N ILE A 123 -14.24 -3.72 12.65
CA ILE A 123 -14.14 -4.95 11.84
C ILE A 123 -15.48 -5.70 11.81
N LYS A 124 -16.15 -5.85 12.97
CA LYS A 124 -17.48 -6.46 13.05
C LYS A 124 -18.49 -5.70 12.20
N LEU A 125 -18.54 -4.37 12.31
CA LEU A 125 -19.43 -3.52 11.52
C LEU A 125 -19.18 -3.67 10.01
N CYS A 126 -17.92 -3.75 9.57
CA CYS A 126 -17.58 -3.98 8.17
C CYS A 126 -18.07 -5.35 7.66
N LYS A 127 -18.12 -6.36 8.53
CA LYS A 127 -18.54 -7.73 8.17
C LYS A 127 -20.06 -7.90 8.18
N THR A 128 -20.73 -7.46 9.23
CA THR A 128 -22.16 -7.75 9.46
C THR A 128 -23.09 -6.64 8.97
N ARG A 129 -22.56 -5.44 8.69
CA ARG A 129 -23.37 -4.22 8.41
C ARG A 129 -24.46 -3.96 9.45
N SER A 130 -24.26 -4.45 10.68
CA SER A 130 -25.23 -4.31 11.77
C SER A 130 -25.17 -2.91 12.39
N VAL A 131 -26.30 -2.43 12.90
CA VAL A 131 -26.32 -1.27 13.81
C VAL A 131 -25.93 -1.77 15.20
N LEU A 132 -24.91 -1.16 15.81
CA LEU A 132 -24.49 -1.49 17.17
C LEU A 132 -24.84 -0.36 18.15
N PRO A 133 -25.03 -0.66 19.45
CA PRO A 133 -25.26 0.34 20.49
C PRO A 133 -24.12 1.37 20.59
N PHE A 134 -24.32 2.47 21.29
CA PHE A 134 -23.23 3.42 21.54
C PHE A 134 -22.18 2.85 22.53
N SER A 135 -22.64 2.22 23.61
CA SER A 135 -21.78 1.59 24.61
C SER A 135 -21.16 0.28 24.10
N PHE A 136 -20.05 -0.12 24.72
CA PHE A 136 -19.50 -1.46 24.52
C PHE A 136 -20.27 -2.47 25.34
N SER A 137 -20.52 -3.65 24.78
CA SER A 137 -21.05 -4.77 25.54
C SER A 137 -19.95 -5.38 26.43
N PRO A 138 -20.31 -6.05 27.54
CA PRO A 138 -19.34 -6.78 28.37
C PRO A 138 -18.51 -7.79 27.54
N GLU A 139 -19.14 -8.45 26.57
CA GLU A 139 -18.50 -9.43 25.70
C GLU A 139 -17.47 -8.78 24.77
N GLU A 140 -17.73 -7.57 24.25
CA GLU A 140 -16.75 -6.82 23.46
C GLU A 140 -15.52 -6.44 24.29
N LEU A 141 -15.74 -6.04 25.55
CA LEU A 141 -14.67 -5.67 26.48
C LEU A 141 -13.84 -6.89 26.88
N GLU A 142 -14.48 -8.00 27.21
CA GLU A 142 -13.79 -9.25 27.55
C GLU A 142 -12.99 -9.79 26.36
N HIS A 143 -13.60 -9.81 25.17
CA HIS A 143 -12.93 -10.28 23.96
C HIS A 143 -11.70 -9.43 23.60
N SER A 144 -11.83 -8.10 23.66
CA SER A 144 -10.70 -7.19 23.40
C SER A 144 -9.59 -7.34 24.45
N LEU A 145 -9.94 -7.60 25.71
CA LEU A 145 -8.97 -7.87 26.77
C LEU A 145 -8.17 -9.15 26.50
N ASN A 146 -8.88 -10.24 26.15
CA ASN A 146 -8.24 -11.53 25.86
C ASN A 146 -7.25 -11.43 24.69
N ILE A 147 -7.59 -10.67 23.64
CA ILE A 147 -6.67 -10.42 22.52
C ILE A 147 -5.40 -9.69 22.98
N ILE A 148 -5.54 -8.66 23.83
CA ILE A 148 -4.38 -7.93 24.35
C ILE A 148 -3.47 -8.84 25.16
N ILE A 149 -4.06 -9.70 26.00
CA ILE A 149 -3.31 -10.67 26.82
C ILE A 149 -2.54 -11.64 25.93
N ILE A 150 -3.20 -12.26 24.96
CA ILE A 150 -2.57 -13.21 24.03
C ILE A 150 -1.43 -12.54 23.26
N GLN A 151 -1.65 -11.30 22.80
CA GLN A 151 -0.64 -10.56 22.05
C GLN A 151 0.57 -10.20 22.91
N SER A 152 0.34 -9.71 24.13
CA SER A 152 1.41 -9.42 25.09
C SER A 152 2.22 -10.66 25.45
N GLN A 153 1.55 -11.81 25.59
CA GLN A 153 2.21 -13.10 25.84
C GLN A 153 3.08 -13.52 24.66
N LYS A 154 2.59 -13.42 23.42
CA LYS A 154 3.37 -13.73 22.22
C LYS A 154 4.62 -12.86 22.06
N GLU A 155 4.54 -11.58 22.43
CA GLU A 155 5.68 -10.66 22.37
C GLU A 155 6.71 -10.92 23.47
N SER A 156 6.26 -11.33 24.66
CA SER A 156 7.13 -11.53 25.82
C SER A 156 7.76 -12.93 25.87
N PHE A 157 7.08 -13.94 25.31
CA PHE A 157 7.48 -15.35 25.39
C PHE A 157 7.59 -15.95 23.99
N SER A 158 8.81 -16.02 23.46
CA SER A 158 9.12 -16.62 22.15
C SER A 158 8.72 -18.10 22.06
N GLU A 159 8.70 -18.79 23.20
CA GLU A 159 8.32 -20.20 23.38
C GLU A 159 6.83 -20.47 23.10
N TYR A 160 5.97 -19.44 23.14
CA TYR A 160 4.53 -19.59 22.90
C TYR A 160 4.24 -20.06 21.47
N ASN A 161 5.09 -19.69 20.50
CA ASN A 161 4.99 -20.18 19.13
C ASN A 161 5.34 -21.66 18.99
N LEU A 162 6.15 -22.22 19.90
CA LEU A 162 6.52 -23.64 19.92
C LEU A 162 5.36 -24.51 20.43
N LEU A 163 4.66 -24.05 21.49
CA LEU A 163 3.53 -24.77 22.09
C LEU A 163 2.26 -24.83 21.21
N LEU A 164 2.12 -23.90 20.26
CA LEU A 164 1.04 -23.91 19.27
C LEU A 164 1.28 -24.91 18.13
N ASN A 165 2.54 -25.27 17.87
CA ASN A 165 2.93 -26.18 16.79
C ASN A 165 3.04 -27.64 17.23
N ASP A 166 3.15 -27.92 18.54
CA ASP A 166 3.29 -29.26 19.12
C ASP A 166 1.95 -29.99 19.41
N LYS A 167 0.82 -29.46 18.91
CA LYS A 167 -0.48 -30.17 18.95
C LYS A 167 -0.78 -30.85 17.61
N GLY A 168 0.17 -31.64 17.10
CA GLY A 168 0.04 -32.52 15.95
C GLY A 168 0.21 -33.98 16.34
#